data_AF-A0A7R9DM97-F1
#
_entry.id   AF-A0A7R9DM97-F1
#
_cell.length_a   1.000
_cell.length_b   1.000
_cell.length_c   1.000
_cell.angle_alpha   90.00
_cell.angle_beta   90.00
_cell.angle_gamma   90.00
#
_symmetry.space_group_name_H-M   'P 1'
#
loop_
_entity.id
_entity.type
_entity.pdbx_description
1 polymer ?
#
loop_
_entity_poly.entity_id
_entity_poly.type
_entity_poly.pdbx_seq_one_letter_code
_entity_poly.pdbx_strand_id
1 'polypeptide(L)'
;MALMINQLRAMLMKNFYHTWRTKILFFIEILIPISVMIVTFLVVRQWQGSKDLPSLNMDIKIYGSKSTPVGLLVNNSAALELYQIYKGLFTSGLVDMNQRENSFTHINMTELILSLGAKELSLIRQDYIVGSTFDVGDDGVPLLTGWFNNLPLHSPAITLGLLHNTILKWVTGDTDYSLSIVNQPLPYNQDTKASFQLTANNLGFQLSFNLGFAMSFVTAFYVMFQIKERVSKSKHLQLVSGVKILIYWGTSYLWDLVTFFIVTLWILATMISFQEEGYSTFIELGSSSRFFTGVHECTLTEVVKFLLNYPSHYNVE
;
A
#
# COMPACT_ATOMS: atom_id res chain seq x y z
N MET A 1 50.63 -29.51 -13.32
CA MET A 1 49.76 -28.81 -12.34
C MET A 1 49.97 -27.29 -12.38
N ALA A 2 51.21 -26.78 -12.39
CA ALA A 2 51.51 -25.34 -12.45
C ALA A 2 50.86 -24.58 -13.62
N LEU A 3 50.80 -25.15 -14.83
CA LEU A 3 50.18 -24.51 -16.00
C LEU A 3 48.67 -24.25 -15.80
N MET A 4 47.93 -25.22 -15.25
CA MET A 4 46.48 -25.08 -15.01
C MET A 4 46.20 -23.98 -13.97
N ILE A 5 47.00 -23.92 -12.91
CA ILE A 5 46.88 -22.90 -11.86
C ILE A 5 47.16 -21.51 -12.45
N ASN A 6 48.18 -21.37 -13.30
CA ASN A 6 48.47 -20.11 -13.98
C ASN A 6 47.35 -19.68 -14.93
N GLN A 7 46.77 -20.63 -15.68
CA GLN A 7 45.62 -20.36 -16.56
C GLN A 7 44.38 -19.91 -15.76
N LEU A 8 44.10 -20.56 -14.64
CA LEU A 8 42.99 -20.20 -13.74
C LEU A 8 43.20 -18.80 -13.14
N ARG A 9 44.41 -18.51 -12.66
CA ARG A 9 44.76 -17.19 -12.10
C ARG A 9 44.62 -16.08 -13.15
N ALA A 10 45.09 -16.31 -14.36
CA ALA A 10 44.97 -15.35 -15.46
C ALA A 10 43.50 -15.07 -15.82
N MET A 11 42.67 -16.12 -15.89
CA MET A 11 41.24 -16.01 -16.17
C MET A 11 40.48 -15.27 -15.06
N LEU A 12 40.78 -15.54 -13.78
CA LEU A 12 40.18 -14.80 -12.66
C LEU A 12 40.58 -13.32 -12.68
N MET A 13 41.87 -13.05 -12.93
CA MET A 13 42.38 -11.68 -12.98
C MET A 13 41.73 -10.89 -14.13
N LYS A 14 41.46 -11.53 -15.28
CA LYS A 14 40.68 -10.95 -16.39
C LYS A 14 39.28 -10.55 -15.93
N ASN A 15 38.54 -11.46 -15.28
CA ASN A 15 37.19 -11.19 -14.82
C ASN A 15 37.15 -10.08 -13.76
N PHE A 16 38.14 -10.06 -12.86
CA PHE A 16 38.31 -8.97 -11.88
C PHE A 16 38.56 -7.62 -12.56
N TYR A 17 39.52 -7.54 -13.49
CA TYR A 17 39.81 -6.30 -14.22
C TYR A 17 38.63 -5.83 -15.06
N HIS A 18 37.87 -6.76 -15.66
CA HIS A 18 36.65 -6.42 -16.37
C HIS A 18 35.63 -5.78 -15.43
N THR A 19 35.32 -6.43 -14.31
CA THR A 19 34.39 -5.92 -13.28
C THR A 19 34.83 -4.54 -12.77
N TRP A 20 36.13 -4.38 -12.53
CA TRP A 20 36.72 -3.11 -12.09
C TRP A 20 36.68 -2.01 -13.16
N ARG A 21 36.72 -2.36 -14.45
CA ARG A 21 36.57 -1.38 -15.53
C ARG A 21 35.10 -1.02 -15.77
N THR A 22 34.18 -1.95 -15.55
CA THR A 22 32.73 -1.75 -15.69
C THR A 22 32.03 -1.57 -14.34
N LYS A 23 32.58 -0.73 -13.45
CA LYS A 23 32.04 -0.52 -12.10
C LYS A 23 30.57 -0.11 -12.10
N ILE A 24 30.15 0.69 -13.07
CA ILE A 24 28.76 1.18 -13.19
C ILE A 24 27.79 0.01 -13.31
N LEU A 25 28.09 -1.02 -14.11
CA LEU A 25 27.23 -2.19 -14.26
C LEU A 25 27.14 -2.97 -12.94
N PHE A 26 28.26 -3.13 -12.24
CA PHE A 26 28.30 -3.79 -10.93
C PHE A 26 27.50 -3.03 -9.86
N PHE A 27 27.56 -1.69 -9.86
CA PHE A 27 26.74 -0.88 -8.96
C PHE A 27 25.25 -0.98 -9.29
N ILE A 28 24.88 -1.00 -10.58
CA ILE A 28 23.48 -1.15 -11.02
C ILE A 28 22.92 -2.51 -10.58
N GLU A 29 23.72 -3.57 -10.69
CA GLU A 29 23.37 -4.93 -10.27
C GLU A 29 23.04 -5.02 -8.77
N ILE A 30 23.72 -4.23 -7.93
CA ILE A 30 23.44 -4.13 -6.49
C ILE A 30 22.26 -3.20 -6.21
N LEU A 31 22.16 -2.07 -6.93
CA LEU A 31 21.18 -1.02 -6.65
C LEU A 31 19.75 -1.42 -7.07
N ILE A 32 19.59 -2.23 -8.12
CA ILE A 32 18.26 -2.69 -8.56
C ILE A 32 17.57 -3.53 -7.48
N PRO A 33 18.14 -4.64 -6.97
CA PRO A 33 17.51 -5.41 -5.90
C PRO A 33 17.28 -4.59 -4.64
N ILE A 34 18.22 -3.73 -4.25
CA ILE A 34 18.05 -2.86 -3.08
C ILE A 34 16.84 -1.94 -3.24
N SER A 35 16.69 -1.27 -4.38
CA SER A 35 15.58 -0.34 -4.61
C SER A 35 14.22 -1.04 -4.66
N VAL A 36 14.13 -2.19 -5.34
CA VAL A 36 12.91 -3.02 -5.39
C VAL A 36 12.54 -3.53 -3.99
N MET A 37 13.52 -3.93 -3.18
CA MET A 37 13.30 -4.37 -1.80
C MET A 37 12.82 -3.23 -0.91
N ILE A 38 13.43 -2.04 -0.99
CA ILE A 38 12.98 -0.85 -0.24
C ILE A 38 11.53 -0.52 -0.58
N VAL A 39 11.18 -0.46 -1.86
CA VAL A 39 9.81 -0.20 -2.31
C VAL A 39 8.84 -1.25 -1.79
N THR A 40 9.23 -2.53 -1.84
CA THR A 40 8.41 -3.64 -1.32
C THR A 40 8.13 -3.46 0.17
N PHE A 41 9.14 -3.12 0.99
CA PHE A 41 8.94 -2.87 2.41
C PHE A 41 8.05 -1.65 2.69
N LEU A 42 8.20 -0.57 1.92
CA LEU A 42 7.32 0.61 2.06
C LEU A 42 5.86 0.26 1.79
N VAL A 43 5.59 -0.49 0.71
CA VAL A 43 4.25 -0.97 0.38
C VAL A 43 3.72 -1.88 1.50
N VAL A 44 4.51 -2.86 1.91
CA VAL A 44 4.13 -3.80 2.97
C VAL A 44 3.75 -3.08 4.27
N ARG A 45 4.56 -2.11 4.72
CA ARG A 45 4.28 -1.35 5.95
C ARG A 45 3.01 -0.53 5.86
N GLN A 46 2.74 0.06 4.69
CA GLN A 46 1.56 0.89 4.49
C GLN A 46 0.27 0.07 4.46
N TRP A 47 0.37 -1.23 4.14
CA TRP A 47 -0.76 -2.15 4.03
C TRP A 47 -0.88 -3.11 5.22
N GLN A 48 -0.24 -2.86 6.37
CA GLN A 48 -0.41 -3.66 7.59
C GLN A 48 -1.84 -3.49 8.17
N GLY A 49 -2.81 -4.15 7.54
CA GLY A 49 -4.23 -4.17 7.91
C GLY A 49 -4.58 -5.11 9.07
N SER A 50 -3.61 -5.54 9.88
CA SER A 50 -3.82 -6.51 10.97
C SER A 50 -3.85 -5.92 12.38
N LYS A 51 -3.85 -4.58 12.50
CA LYS A 51 -4.05 -3.95 13.82
C LYS A 51 -5.55 -3.86 14.11
N ASP A 52 -5.91 -4.20 15.34
CA ASP A 52 -7.29 -4.04 15.82
C ASP A 52 -7.72 -2.58 15.59
N LEU A 53 -8.95 -2.39 15.08
CA LEU A 53 -9.44 -1.07 14.72
C LEU A 53 -9.58 -0.20 15.98
N PRO A 54 -9.11 1.06 15.95
CA PRO A 54 -9.21 1.95 17.11
C PRO A 54 -10.66 2.38 17.37
N SER A 55 -10.94 2.83 18.59
CA SER A 55 -12.18 3.52 18.94
C SER A 55 -12.39 4.73 18.02
N LEU A 56 -13.59 4.87 17.45
CA LEU A 56 -13.98 6.03 16.68
C LEU A 56 -15.09 6.80 17.40
N ASN A 57 -14.81 8.03 17.84
CA ASN A 57 -15.84 8.95 18.28
C ASN A 57 -16.70 9.35 17.08
N MET A 58 -18.01 9.15 17.19
CA MET A 58 -18.97 9.46 16.14
C MET A 58 -19.37 10.94 16.24
N ASP A 59 -18.45 11.80 15.81
CA ASP A 59 -18.67 13.24 15.62
C ASP A 59 -18.72 13.54 14.12
N ILE A 60 -19.44 14.57 13.70
CA ILE A 60 -19.53 14.97 12.29
C ILE A 60 -18.17 15.41 11.73
N LYS A 61 -17.25 15.83 12.61
CA LYS A 61 -15.89 16.27 12.27
C LYS A 61 -15.05 15.19 11.60
N ILE A 62 -15.41 13.91 11.71
CA ILE A 62 -14.69 12.81 11.05
C ILE A 62 -14.68 12.93 9.53
N TYR A 63 -15.65 13.65 8.96
CA TYR A 63 -15.79 13.86 7.53
C TYR A 63 -15.20 15.18 7.02
N GLY A 64 -14.51 15.91 7.91
CA GLY A 64 -13.80 17.15 7.59
C GLY A 64 -14.55 18.43 7.97
N SER A 65 -13.87 19.57 7.83
CA SER A 65 -14.37 20.88 8.27
C SER A 65 -15.53 21.44 7.43
N LYS A 66 -15.87 20.79 6.32
CA LYS A 66 -16.95 21.20 5.40
C LYS A 66 -18.27 20.46 5.63
N SER A 67 -18.30 19.48 6.52
CA SER A 67 -19.51 18.72 6.82
C SER A 67 -20.49 19.60 7.58
N THR A 68 -21.47 20.15 6.86
CA THR A 68 -22.46 21.07 7.41
C THR A 68 -23.73 20.30 7.80
N PRO A 69 -24.16 20.31 9.06
CA PRO A 69 -25.46 19.81 9.45
C PRO A 69 -26.56 20.70 8.88
N VAL A 70 -27.65 20.09 8.44
CA VAL A 70 -28.78 20.79 7.82
C VAL A 70 -29.97 20.81 8.78
N GLY A 71 -30.47 21.99 9.11
CA GLY A 71 -31.65 22.14 9.97
C GLY A 71 -32.83 22.73 9.21
N LEU A 72 -34.01 22.13 9.34
CA LEU A 72 -35.27 22.67 8.85
C LEU A 72 -36.27 22.78 9.99
N LEU A 73 -36.79 23.97 10.24
CA LEU A 73 -37.86 24.21 11.22
C LEU A 73 -39.18 24.47 10.47
N VAL A 74 -40.19 23.66 10.74
CA VAL A 74 -41.55 23.86 10.21
C VAL A 74 -42.29 24.81 11.16
N ASN A 75 -42.86 25.90 10.61
CA ASN A 75 -43.39 27.10 11.30
C ASN A 75 -44.28 26.85 12.54
N ASN A 76 -43.68 26.50 13.68
CA ASN A 76 -44.36 26.24 14.95
C ASN A 76 -43.53 26.71 16.14
N SER A 77 -44.19 27.31 17.14
CA SER A 77 -43.54 27.90 18.34
C SER A 77 -42.94 26.85 19.28
N ALA A 78 -43.56 25.67 19.41
CA ALA A 78 -43.09 24.61 20.30
C ALA A 78 -41.82 23.91 19.80
N ALA A 79 -41.66 23.78 18.48
CA ALA A 79 -40.49 23.16 17.85
C ALA A 79 -39.28 24.12 17.79
N LEU A 80 -39.51 25.42 18.00
CA LEU A 80 -38.47 26.46 17.96
C LEU A 80 -37.42 26.26 19.06
N GLU A 81 -37.84 25.90 20.27
CA GLU A 81 -36.90 25.69 21.40
C GLU A 81 -35.93 24.54 21.12
N LEU A 82 -36.44 23.41 20.64
CA LEU A 82 -35.63 22.27 20.22
C LEU A 82 -34.67 22.62 19.09
N TYR A 83 -35.14 23.40 18.12
CA TYR A 83 -34.31 23.87 17.02
C TYR A 83 -33.16 24.77 17.51
N GLN A 84 -33.40 25.66 18.48
CA GLN A 84 -32.34 26.50 19.05
C GLN A 84 -31.31 25.68 19.82
N ILE A 85 -31.74 24.66 20.58
CA ILE A 85 -30.83 23.74 21.27
C ILE A 85 -29.96 23.00 20.26
N TYR A 86 -30.55 22.47 19.19
CA TYR A 86 -29.82 21.79 18.12
C TYR A 86 -28.84 22.74 17.42
N LYS A 87 -29.25 23.97 17.13
CA LYS A 87 -28.38 25.00 16.56
C LYS A 87 -27.21 25.32 17.50
N GLY A 88 -27.45 25.33 18.80
CA GLY A 88 -26.43 25.52 19.84
C GLY A 88 -25.38 24.40 19.91
N LEU A 89 -25.64 23.22 19.34
CA LEU A 89 -24.64 22.16 19.23
C LEU A 89 -23.52 22.49 18.22
N PHE A 90 -23.75 23.45 17.32
CA PHE A 90 -22.83 23.79 16.24
C PHE A 90 -22.38 25.25 16.34
N THR A 91 -21.09 25.49 16.65
CA THR A 91 -20.53 26.84 16.86
C THR A 91 -20.51 27.71 15.59
N SER A 92 -20.36 27.09 14.40
CA SER A 92 -20.45 27.77 13.10
C SER A 92 -20.46 26.71 12.00
N GLY A 93 -21.62 26.40 11.41
CA GLY A 93 -21.68 25.41 10.33
C GLY A 93 -23.05 24.80 10.05
N LEU A 94 -24.06 25.06 10.90
CA LEU A 94 -25.41 24.64 10.57
C LEU A 94 -25.99 25.51 9.46
N VAL A 95 -26.43 24.86 8.38
CA VAL A 95 -27.17 25.53 7.30
C VAL A 95 -28.64 25.49 7.68
N ASP A 96 -29.19 26.66 7.99
CA ASP A 96 -30.62 26.86 8.23
C ASP A 96 -31.34 26.94 6.88
N MET A 97 -32.13 25.91 6.57
CA MET A 97 -32.80 25.81 5.27
C MET A 97 -33.93 26.83 5.13
N ASN A 98 -34.49 27.30 6.24
CA ASN A 98 -35.54 28.33 6.22
C ASN A 98 -35.03 29.69 5.75
N GLN A 99 -33.75 30.00 6.00
CA GLN A 99 -33.14 31.27 5.59
C GLN A 99 -32.61 31.21 4.15
N ARG A 100 -32.29 30.01 3.65
CA ARG A 100 -31.68 29.84 2.33
C ARG A 100 -32.69 29.84 1.19
N GLU A 101 -33.91 29.37 1.41
CA GLU A 101 -34.99 29.43 0.41
C GLU A 101 -36.27 30.05 1.01
N ASN A 102 -36.41 31.38 0.89
CA ASN A 102 -37.58 32.17 1.32
C ASN A 102 -38.88 31.86 0.53
N SER A 103 -38.94 30.78 -0.26
CA SER A 103 -39.92 30.60 -1.34
C SER A 103 -40.85 29.39 -1.19
N PHE A 104 -40.72 28.58 -0.14
CA PHE A 104 -41.56 27.41 0.07
C PHE A 104 -42.34 27.52 1.37
N THR A 105 -43.66 27.69 1.26
CA THR A 105 -44.58 27.90 2.38
C THR A 105 -45.02 26.61 3.08
N HIS A 106 -44.69 25.44 2.51
CA HIS A 106 -44.81 24.12 3.13
C HIS A 106 -43.57 23.30 2.75
N ILE A 107 -42.55 23.26 3.61
CA ILE A 107 -41.26 22.65 3.26
C ILE A 107 -41.25 21.21 3.77
N ASN A 108 -41.50 20.25 2.88
CA ASN A 108 -41.09 18.88 3.12
C ASN A 108 -39.58 18.78 2.82
N MET A 109 -38.78 18.35 3.80
CA MET A 109 -37.33 18.17 3.65
C MET A 109 -36.96 17.34 2.40
N THR A 110 -37.81 16.37 2.05
CA THR A 110 -37.62 15.51 0.88
C THR A 110 -37.63 16.30 -0.43
N GLU A 111 -38.61 17.18 -0.63
CA GLU A 111 -38.75 17.98 -1.85
C GLU A 111 -37.63 19.02 -1.96
N LEU A 112 -37.22 19.59 -0.83
CA LEU A 112 -36.13 20.55 -0.76
C LEU A 112 -34.76 19.92 -1.09
N ILE A 113 -34.48 18.71 -0.61
CA ILE A 113 -33.26 18.00 -0.99
C ILE A 113 -33.29 17.58 -2.47
N LEU A 114 -34.46 17.20 -2.99
CA LEU A 114 -34.62 16.87 -4.42
C LEU A 114 -34.41 18.09 -5.32
N SER A 115 -34.95 19.26 -4.95
CA SER A 115 -34.78 20.50 -5.72
C SER A 115 -33.34 21.00 -5.70
N LEU A 116 -32.66 20.90 -4.55
CA LEU A 116 -31.24 21.20 -4.43
C LEU A 116 -30.37 20.19 -5.18
N GLY A 117 -30.77 18.91 -5.21
CA GLY A 117 -30.07 17.87 -5.96
C GLY A 117 -30.10 18.10 -7.46
N ALA A 118 -31.17 18.71 -7.98
CA ALA A 118 -31.27 19.12 -9.38
C ALA A 118 -30.36 20.32 -9.73
N LYS A 119 -30.09 21.21 -8.76
CA LYS A 119 -29.21 22.38 -8.95
C LYS A 119 -27.73 22.06 -8.71
N GLU A 120 -27.41 21.46 -7.56
CA GLU A 120 -26.06 21.25 -7.06
C GLU A 120 -25.91 19.90 -6.33
N LEU A 121 -25.91 18.81 -7.10
CA LEU A 121 -25.75 17.45 -6.55
C LEU A 121 -24.45 17.25 -5.76
N SER A 122 -23.36 17.93 -6.13
CA SER A 122 -22.05 17.77 -5.48
C SER A 122 -22.09 18.23 -4.02
N LEU A 123 -22.81 19.31 -3.74
CA LEU A 123 -22.88 19.89 -2.41
C LEU A 123 -23.63 18.96 -1.45
N ILE A 124 -24.73 18.34 -1.91
CA ILE A 124 -25.49 17.38 -1.09
C ILE A 124 -24.64 16.14 -0.78
N ARG A 125 -23.91 15.62 -1.76
CA ARG A 125 -23.15 14.39 -1.58
C ARG A 125 -21.94 14.55 -0.66
N GLN A 126 -21.30 15.72 -0.65
CA GLN A 126 -20.05 15.95 0.06
C GLN A 126 -20.22 16.73 1.37
N ASP A 127 -21.10 17.73 1.40
CA ASP A 127 -21.20 18.66 2.52
C ASP A 127 -22.39 18.35 3.43
N TYR A 128 -23.52 17.87 2.87
CA TYR A 128 -24.73 17.53 3.64
C TYR A 128 -24.72 16.07 4.10
N ILE A 129 -24.17 15.85 5.29
CA ILE A 129 -24.03 14.51 5.86
C ILE A 129 -25.24 14.16 6.73
N VAL A 130 -25.62 15.07 7.62
CA VAL A 130 -26.74 14.90 8.55
C VAL A 130 -27.74 16.03 8.37
N GLY A 131 -29.01 15.73 8.59
CA GLY A 131 -30.06 16.72 8.63
C GLY A 131 -31.07 16.44 9.72
N SER A 132 -31.87 17.44 10.07
CA SER A 132 -32.95 17.31 11.04
C SER A 132 -34.12 18.21 10.66
N THR A 133 -35.33 17.67 10.77
CA THR A 133 -36.57 18.44 10.65
C THR A 133 -37.26 18.50 11.99
N PHE A 134 -37.64 19.72 12.38
CA PHE A 134 -38.38 20.01 13.60
C PHE A 134 -39.80 20.39 13.20
N ASP A 135 -40.77 19.59 13.61
CA ASP A 135 -42.18 19.78 13.32
C ASP A 135 -43.01 19.58 14.60
N VAL A 136 -44.32 19.78 14.53
CA VAL A 136 -45.27 19.44 15.59
C VAL A 136 -46.22 18.39 15.06
N GLY A 137 -46.29 17.25 15.73
CA GLY A 137 -47.24 16.20 15.38
C GLY A 137 -48.69 16.61 15.65
N ASP A 138 -49.64 15.87 15.08
CA ASP A 138 -51.08 16.15 15.22
C ASP A 138 -51.57 16.20 16.69
N ASP A 139 -50.84 15.55 17.60
CA ASP A 139 -51.10 15.53 19.05
C ASP A 139 -50.54 16.75 19.81
N GLY A 140 -49.94 17.72 19.12
CA GLY A 140 -49.31 18.91 19.72
C GLY A 140 -47.94 18.65 20.35
N VAL A 141 -47.41 17.43 20.22
CA VAL A 141 -46.07 17.04 20.69
C VAL A 141 -45.03 17.41 19.63
N PRO A 142 -43.86 17.98 19.99
CA PRO A 142 -42.81 18.24 19.03
C PRO A 142 -42.29 16.95 18.40
N LEU A 143 -42.30 16.89 17.07
CA LEU A 143 -41.79 15.79 16.26
C LEU A 143 -40.38 16.14 15.76
N LEU A 144 -39.42 15.29 16.10
CA LEU A 144 -38.03 15.42 15.67
C LEU A 144 -37.67 14.30 14.70
N THR A 145 -37.42 14.65 13.44
CA THR A 145 -37.07 13.69 12.39
C THR A 145 -35.61 13.87 11.96
N GLY A 146 -34.82 12.80 12.05
CA GLY A 146 -33.42 12.78 11.64
C GLY A 146 -33.23 12.27 10.22
N TRP A 147 -32.52 13.05 9.42
CA TRP A 147 -32.12 12.70 8.07
C TRP A 147 -30.63 12.37 8.03
N PHE A 148 -30.26 11.37 7.24
CA PHE A 148 -28.87 10.97 7.06
C PHE A 148 -28.59 10.75 5.58
N ASN A 149 -27.38 11.09 5.18
CA ASN A 149 -26.85 10.73 3.87
C ASN A 149 -26.34 9.28 3.91
N ASN A 150 -26.69 8.47 2.91
CA ASN A 150 -26.27 7.06 2.81
C ASN A 150 -24.87 6.87 2.17
N LEU A 151 -24.19 7.95 1.77
CA LEU A 151 -22.81 7.85 1.27
C LEU A 151 -21.80 7.65 2.41
N PRO A 152 -21.86 8.40 3.53
CA PRO A 152 -20.90 8.21 4.62
C PRO A 152 -21.39 7.11 5.58
N LEU A 153 -20.54 6.09 5.81
CA LEU A 153 -20.91 4.86 6.55
C LEU A 153 -21.42 5.09 7.97
N HIS A 154 -20.93 6.11 8.68
CA HIS A 154 -21.28 6.40 10.08
C HIS A 154 -22.32 7.52 10.21
N SER A 155 -22.81 8.05 9.09
CA SER A 155 -23.81 9.12 9.04
C SER A 155 -25.07 8.82 9.88
N PRO A 156 -25.69 7.61 9.82
CA PRO A 156 -26.90 7.33 10.60
C PRO A 156 -26.66 7.41 12.12
N ALA A 157 -25.53 6.87 12.59
CA ALA A 157 -25.21 6.85 14.01
C ALA A 157 -24.87 8.26 14.54
N ILE A 158 -24.22 9.09 13.72
CA ILE A 158 -23.96 10.50 14.04
C ILE A 158 -25.27 11.28 14.10
N THR A 159 -26.17 11.13 13.12
CA THR A 159 -27.49 11.77 13.13
C THR A 159 -28.24 11.42 14.41
N LEU A 160 -28.32 10.14 14.75
CA LEU A 160 -29.00 9.67 15.97
C LEU A 160 -28.37 10.28 17.24
N GLY A 161 -27.04 10.32 17.32
CA GLY A 161 -26.33 10.92 18.45
C GLY A 161 -26.60 12.40 18.62
N LEU A 162 -26.64 13.14 17.53
CA LEU A 162 -27.00 14.56 17.56
C LEU A 162 -28.44 14.78 18.02
N LEU A 163 -29.39 13.98 17.53
CA LEU A 163 -30.78 14.08 17.96
C LEU A 163 -30.96 13.75 19.44
N HIS A 164 -30.34 12.66 19.92
CA HIS A 164 -30.39 12.30 21.34
C HIS A 164 -29.73 13.36 22.22
N ASN A 165 -28.66 14.00 21.77
CA ASN A 165 -28.03 15.09 22.49
C ASN A 165 -28.95 16.32 22.58
N THR A 166 -29.71 16.63 21.53
CA THR A 166 -30.74 17.69 21.55
C THR A 166 -31.86 17.36 22.52
N ILE A 167 -32.40 16.13 22.46
CA ILE A 167 -33.47 15.68 23.36
C ILE A 167 -32.98 15.72 24.82
N LEU A 168 -31.75 15.25 25.07
CA LEU A 168 -31.15 15.27 26.40
C LEU A 168 -31.14 16.69 26.96
N LYS A 169 -30.59 17.65 26.22
CA LYS A 169 -30.51 19.06 26.64
C LYS A 169 -31.89 19.71 26.80
N TRP A 170 -32.86 19.31 25.98
CA TRP A 170 -34.23 19.80 26.10
C TRP A 170 -34.93 19.29 27.37
N VAL A 171 -34.74 18.00 27.69
CA VAL A 171 -35.33 17.40 28.91
C VAL A 171 -34.63 17.88 30.18
N THR A 172 -33.30 18.02 30.17
CA THR A 172 -32.56 18.49 31.35
C THR A 172 -32.66 19.99 31.55
N GLY A 173 -32.92 20.77 30.49
CA GLY A 173 -32.89 22.23 30.54
C GLY A 173 -31.49 22.81 30.78
N ASP A 174 -30.45 21.97 30.72
CA ASP A 174 -29.08 22.32 31.04
C ASP A 174 -28.15 21.94 29.86
N THR A 175 -27.34 22.91 29.45
CA THR A 175 -26.41 22.81 28.33
C THR A 175 -25.14 22.04 28.66
N ASP A 176 -24.85 21.83 29.94
CA ASP A 176 -23.60 21.19 30.40
C ASP A 176 -23.62 19.66 30.18
N TYR A 177 -24.80 19.06 30.14
CA TYR A 177 -24.95 17.65 29.79
C TYR A 177 -24.70 17.44 28.30
N SER A 178 -23.85 16.46 27.96
CA SER A 178 -23.59 16.06 26.59
C SER A 178 -23.51 14.55 26.46
N LEU A 179 -23.99 14.04 25.32
CA LEU A 179 -23.92 12.63 24.97
C LEU A 179 -22.89 12.41 23.87
N SER A 180 -21.90 11.55 24.13
CA SER A 180 -20.92 11.11 23.12
C SER A 180 -21.17 9.66 22.73
N ILE A 181 -21.28 9.38 21.44
CA ILE A 181 -21.39 8.00 20.96
C ILE A 181 -20.05 7.58 20.35
N VAL A 182 -19.56 6.41 20.76
CA VAL A 182 -18.27 5.85 20.34
C VAL A 182 -18.50 4.48 19.72
N ASN A 183 -17.96 4.26 18.53
CA ASN A 183 -17.88 2.94 17.92
C ASN A 183 -16.54 2.30 18.31
N GLN A 184 -16.60 1.24 19.10
CA GLN A 184 -15.44 0.41 19.43
C GLN A 184 -15.64 -0.98 18.81
N PRO A 185 -14.99 -1.28 17.68
CA PRO A 185 -15.02 -2.61 17.11
C PRO A 185 -14.46 -3.64 18.10
N LEU A 186 -15.04 -4.84 18.07
CA LEU A 186 -14.52 -5.97 18.82
C LEU A 186 -13.14 -6.37 18.29
N PRO A 187 -12.22 -6.82 19.15
CA PRO A 187 -10.93 -7.33 18.70
C PRO A 187 -11.16 -8.53 17.78
N TYR A 188 -10.34 -8.65 16.74
CA TYR A 188 -10.49 -9.75 15.80
C TYR A 188 -10.18 -11.09 16.48
N ASN A 189 -11.01 -12.11 16.20
CA ASN A 189 -10.72 -13.46 16.64
C ASN A 189 -9.44 -13.99 15.97
N GLN A 190 -8.75 -14.95 16.59
CA GLN A 190 -7.50 -15.50 16.04
C GLN A 190 -7.70 -16.09 14.64
N ASP A 191 -8.83 -16.75 14.39
CA ASP A 191 -9.18 -17.29 13.07
C ASP A 191 -9.37 -16.19 12.02
N THR A 192 -9.95 -15.05 12.42
CA THR A 192 -10.12 -13.89 11.56
C THR A 192 -8.79 -13.18 11.31
N LYS A 193 -7.91 -13.09 12.31
CA LYS A 193 -6.55 -12.57 12.13
C LYS A 193 -5.75 -13.47 11.19
N ALA A 194 -5.87 -14.79 11.32
CA ALA A 194 -5.22 -15.75 10.43
C ALA A 194 -5.79 -15.68 9.00
N SER A 195 -7.11 -15.61 8.82
CA SER A 195 -7.71 -15.46 7.50
C SER A 195 -7.39 -14.11 6.85
N PHE A 196 -7.31 -13.03 7.63
CA PHE A 196 -6.78 -11.75 7.16
C PHE A 196 -5.29 -11.85 6.81
N GLN A 197 -4.45 -12.55 7.55
CA GLN A 197 -3.05 -12.76 7.16
C GLN A 197 -2.95 -13.53 5.84
N LEU A 198 -3.83 -14.52 5.63
CA LEU A 198 -3.91 -15.29 4.39
C LEU A 198 -4.48 -14.47 3.21
N THR A 199 -5.42 -13.55 3.47
CA THR A 199 -6.16 -12.80 2.44
C THR A 199 -5.56 -11.41 2.16
N ALA A 200 -5.04 -10.71 3.16
CA ALA A 200 -4.69 -9.29 3.10
C ALA A 200 -3.33 -9.03 2.45
N ASN A 201 -2.39 -9.96 2.52
CA ASN A 201 -1.16 -10.02 1.72
C ASN A 201 -0.20 -10.95 2.43
N ASN A 202 0.14 -12.05 1.79
CA ASN A 202 1.34 -12.80 2.14
C ASN A 202 2.54 -11.84 1.95
N LEU A 203 2.99 -11.20 3.03
CA LEU A 203 4.23 -10.41 3.02
C LEU A 203 5.36 -11.22 2.37
N GLY A 204 5.41 -12.51 2.72
CA GLY A 204 6.31 -13.47 2.09
C GLY A 204 6.10 -13.67 0.59
N PHE A 205 4.87 -13.62 0.08
CA PHE A 205 4.59 -13.73 -1.36
C PHE A 205 5.05 -12.48 -2.11
N GLN A 206 4.63 -11.28 -1.67
CA GLN A 206 5.06 -10.04 -2.31
C GLN A 206 6.58 -9.88 -2.28
N LEU A 207 7.18 -10.19 -1.13
CA LEU A 207 8.63 -10.17 -0.96
C LEU A 207 9.32 -11.17 -1.89
N SER A 208 8.84 -12.42 -1.97
CA SER A 208 9.44 -13.45 -2.83
C SER A 208 9.27 -13.12 -4.31
N PHE A 209 8.09 -12.62 -4.70
CA PHE A 209 7.81 -12.25 -6.08
C PHE A 209 8.67 -11.06 -6.55
N ASN A 210 8.72 -9.99 -5.75
CA ASN A 210 9.52 -8.81 -6.09
C ASN A 210 11.02 -9.10 -6.04
N LEU A 211 11.47 -9.96 -5.10
CA LEU A 211 12.85 -10.41 -5.06
C LEU A 211 13.21 -11.25 -6.30
N GLY A 212 12.35 -12.18 -6.71
CA GLY A 212 12.55 -12.96 -7.95
C GLY A 212 12.59 -12.06 -9.19
N PHE A 213 11.72 -11.05 -9.25
CA PHE A 213 11.76 -10.04 -10.31
C PHE A 213 13.09 -9.26 -10.31
N ALA A 214 13.58 -8.83 -9.15
CA ALA A 214 14.88 -8.17 -9.06
C ALA A 214 16.05 -9.07 -9.50
N MET A 215 16.03 -10.34 -9.10
CA MET A 215 17.06 -11.32 -9.47
C MET A 215 17.08 -11.60 -10.99
N SER A 216 15.95 -11.49 -11.68
CA SER A 216 15.91 -11.62 -13.14
C SER A 216 16.74 -10.54 -13.88
N PHE A 217 16.87 -9.33 -13.30
CA PHE A 217 17.75 -8.31 -13.86
C PHE A 217 19.22 -8.64 -13.62
N VAL A 218 19.54 -9.17 -12.44
CA VAL A 218 20.90 -9.59 -12.07
C VAL A 218 21.40 -10.68 -13.04
N THR A 219 20.58 -11.68 -13.33
CA THR A 219 20.93 -12.75 -14.28
C THR A 219 21.13 -12.22 -15.70
N ALA A 220 20.34 -11.23 -16.14
CA ALA A 220 20.55 -10.58 -17.44
C ALA A 220 21.91 -9.88 -17.55
N PHE A 221 22.42 -9.28 -16.47
CA PHE A 221 23.74 -8.65 -16.46
C PHE A 221 24.89 -9.68 -16.57
N TYR A 222 24.77 -10.85 -15.94
CA TYR A 222 25.75 -11.92 -16.09
C TYR A 222 25.88 -12.41 -17.54
N VAL A 223 24.78 -12.48 -18.28
CA VAL A 223 24.80 -12.83 -19.71
C VAL A 223 25.50 -11.75 -20.55
N MET A 224 25.33 -10.48 -20.20
CA MET A 224 25.90 -9.35 -20.96
C MET A 224 27.43 -9.40 -21.06
N PHE A 225 28.13 -9.81 -20.00
CA PHE A 225 29.59 -9.98 -20.03
C PHE A 225 30.02 -10.99 -21.10
N GLN A 226 29.35 -12.14 -21.15
CA GLN A 226 29.65 -13.20 -22.12
C GLN A 226 29.36 -12.79 -23.55
N ILE A 227 28.30 -11.99 -23.78
CA ILE A 227 27.98 -11.42 -25.08
C ILE A 227 29.10 -10.48 -25.54
N LYS A 228 29.64 -9.62 -24.66
CA LYS A 228 30.76 -8.74 -25.00
C LYS A 228 32.02 -9.53 -25.38
N GLU A 229 32.32 -10.63 -24.70
CA GLU A 229 33.44 -11.50 -25.07
C GLU A 229 33.24 -12.18 -26.43
N ARG A 230 31.99 -12.52 -26.78
CA ARG A 230 31.63 -13.07 -28.09
C ARG A 230 31.80 -12.03 -29.21
N VAL A 231 31.24 -10.83 -29.04
CA VAL A 231 31.29 -9.76 -30.05
C VAL A 231 32.73 -9.31 -30.31
N SER A 232 33.55 -9.24 -29.26
CA SER A 232 34.98 -8.92 -29.38
C SER A 232 35.86 -10.07 -29.87
N LYS A 233 35.28 -11.27 -30.10
CA LYS A 233 36.00 -12.51 -30.45
C LYS A 233 37.10 -12.91 -29.44
N SER A 234 37.08 -12.34 -28.23
CA SER A 234 38.10 -12.59 -27.21
C SER A 234 38.12 -14.05 -26.75
N LYS A 235 36.93 -14.67 -26.64
CA LYS A 235 36.80 -16.11 -26.32
C LYS A 235 37.53 -16.99 -27.34
N HIS A 236 37.39 -16.69 -28.63
CA HIS A 236 38.05 -17.46 -29.69
C HIS A 236 39.57 -17.34 -29.58
N LEU A 237 40.08 -16.12 -29.38
CA LEU A 237 41.52 -15.87 -29.19
C LEU A 237 42.08 -16.62 -27.98
N GLN A 238 41.33 -16.68 -26.88
CA GLN A 238 41.71 -17.42 -25.66
C GLN A 238 41.79 -18.94 -25.91
N LEU A 239 40.87 -19.50 -26.71
CA LEU A 239 40.87 -20.91 -27.07
C LEU A 239 42.03 -21.26 -28.02
N VAL A 240 42.30 -20.43 -29.02
CA VAL A 240 43.44 -20.59 -29.94
C VAL A 240 44.78 -20.47 -29.19
N SER A 241 44.82 -19.68 -28.12
CA SER A 241 45.99 -19.56 -27.24
C SER A 241 46.21 -20.75 -26.30
N GLY A 242 45.40 -21.82 -26.40
CA GLY A 242 45.59 -23.06 -25.64
C GLY A 242 44.93 -23.08 -24.24
N VAL A 243 44.00 -22.17 -23.95
CA VAL A 243 43.19 -22.25 -22.72
C VAL A 243 42.17 -23.38 -22.82
N LYS A 244 42.12 -24.25 -21.82
CA LYS A 244 41.15 -25.35 -21.78
C LYS A 244 39.73 -24.81 -21.59
N ILE A 245 38.78 -25.33 -22.37
CA ILE A 245 37.36 -24.95 -22.30
C ILE A 245 36.72 -25.17 -20.91
N LEU A 246 37.20 -26.15 -20.14
CA LEU A 246 36.72 -26.39 -18.78
C LEU A 246 37.17 -25.30 -17.80
N ILE A 247 38.41 -24.82 -17.92
CA ILE A 247 38.93 -23.69 -17.12
C ILE A 247 38.20 -22.40 -17.52
N TYR A 248 37.98 -22.26 -18.83
CA TYR A 248 36.88 -21.56 -19.48
C TYR A 248 35.69 -21.18 -18.59
N TRP A 249 34.75 -22.11 -18.61
CA TRP A 249 33.45 -22.06 -17.96
C TRP A 249 33.56 -22.13 -16.44
N GLY A 250 34.49 -22.91 -15.90
CA GLY A 250 34.68 -23.02 -14.46
C GLY A 250 35.07 -21.68 -13.81
N THR A 251 35.91 -20.90 -14.47
CA THR A 251 36.30 -19.58 -13.95
C THR A 251 35.21 -18.53 -14.15
N SER A 252 34.42 -18.61 -15.23
CA SER A 252 33.22 -17.78 -15.42
C SER A 252 32.20 -18.04 -14.30
N TYR A 253 31.87 -19.31 -14.09
CA TYR A 253 30.91 -19.72 -13.07
C TYR A 253 31.36 -19.35 -11.65
N LEU A 254 32.64 -19.56 -11.33
CA LEU A 254 33.18 -19.18 -10.02
C LEU A 254 33.09 -17.67 -9.81
N TRP A 255 33.37 -16.87 -10.84
CA TRP A 255 33.27 -15.43 -10.75
C TRP A 255 31.84 -14.95 -10.53
N ASP A 256 30.89 -15.49 -11.29
CA ASP A 256 29.47 -15.21 -11.14
C ASP A 256 28.94 -15.59 -9.75
N LEU A 257 29.40 -16.71 -9.17
CA LEU A 257 29.08 -17.08 -7.80
C LEU A 257 29.59 -16.04 -6.79
N VAL A 258 30.83 -15.55 -6.95
CA VAL A 258 31.39 -14.53 -6.06
C VAL A 258 30.58 -13.23 -6.14
N THR A 259 30.22 -12.77 -7.34
CA THR A 259 29.39 -11.56 -7.49
C THR A 259 27.98 -11.76 -6.96
N PHE A 260 27.39 -12.93 -7.18
CA PHE A 260 26.08 -13.30 -6.64
C PHE A 260 26.06 -13.28 -5.11
N PHE A 261 27.11 -13.79 -4.46
CA PHE A 261 27.24 -13.72 -3.00
C PHE A 261 27.28 -12.27 -2.52
N ILE A 262 27.97 -11.37 -3.23
CA ILE A 262 28.01 -9.94 -2.87
C ILE A 262 26.62 -9.31 -2.99
N VAL A 263 25.88 -9.55 -4.08
CA VAL A 263 24.51 -9.03 -4.26
C VAL A 263 23.58 -9.58 -3.18
N THR A 264 23.68 -10.87 -2.87
CA THR A 264 22.89 -11.52 -1.83
C THR A 264 23.17 -10.90 -0.46
N LEU A 265 24.44 -10.66 -0.11
CA LEU A 265 24.81 -9.98 1.15
C LEU A 265 24.18 -8.59 1.27
N TRP A 266 24.10 -7.83 0.18
CA TRP A 266 23.43 -6.53 0.17
C TRP A 266 21.91 -6.64 0.36
N ILE A 267 21.26 -7.62 -0.28
CA ILE A 267 19.84 -7.91 -0.07
C ILE A 267 19.57 -8.31 1.39
N LEU A 268 20.45 -9.11 1.98
CA LEU A 268 20.36 -9.49 3.39
C LEU A 268 20.51 -8.29 4.32
N ALA A 269 21.46 -7.40 4.03
CA ALA A 269 21.66 -6.17 4.79
C ALA A 269 20.42 -5.27 4.76
N THR A 270 19.71 -5.16 3.62
CA THR A 270 18.45 -4.40 3.56
C THR A 270 17.36 -5.07 4.37
N MET A 271 17.20 -6.39 4.28
CA MET A 271 16.20 -7.12 5.09
C MET A 271 16.41 -6.94 6.59
N ILE A 272 17.66 -7.03 7.06
CA ILE A 272 18.00 -6.80 8.47
C ILE A 272 17.72 -5.35 8.88
N SER A 273 17.97 -4.38 7.99
CA SER A 273 17.74 -2.96 8.27
C SER A 273 16.27 -2.61 8.48
N PHE A 274 15.34 -3.32 7.82
CA PHE A 274 13.89 -3.08 7.96
C PHE A 274 13.23 -3.82 9.14
N GLN A 275 13.90 -4.77 9.79
CA GLN A 275 13.44 -5.45 11.02
C GLN A 275 11.97 -5.92 11.01
N GLU A 276 11.50 -6.52 9.90
CA GLU A 276 10.15 -7.10 9.85
C GLU A 276 10.08 -8.45 10.58
N GLU A 277 8.92 -8.74 11.19
CA GLU A 277 8.66 -9.99 11.93
C GLU A 277 8.85 -11.21 10.99
N GLY A 278 9.64 -12.20 11.43
CA GLY A 278 9.96 -13.43 10.68
C GLY A 278 11.19 -13.35 9.76
N TYR A 279 11.83 -12.19 9.65
CA TYR A 279 13.09 -11.99 8.89
C TYR A 279 14.20 -11.32 9.71
N SER A 280 14.02 -11.19 11.02
CA SER A 280 14.98 -10.54 11.93
C SER A 280 16.06 -11.50 12.42
N THR A 281 15.80 -12.81 12.42
CA THR A 281 16.72 -13.81 12.99
C THR A 281 17.51 -14.53 11.90
N PHE A 282 18.84 -14.63 12.07
CA PHE A 282 19.73 -15.33 11.12
C PHE A 282 19.36 -16.80 10.91
N ILE A 283 18.77 -17.44 11.92
CA ILE A 283 18.31 -18.84 11.87
C ILE A 283 17.05 -18.98 11.00
N GLU A 284 16.12 -18.03 11.07
CA GLU A 284 14.91 -18.00 10.22
C GLU A 284 15.29 -17.71 8.77
N LEU A 285 16.26 -16.82 8.58
CA LEU A 285 16.81 -16.52 7.25
C LEU A 285 17.59 -17.70 6.66
N GLY A 286 18.40 -18.39 7.46
CA GLY A 286 19.19 -19.55 7.05
C GLY A 286 18.35 -20.80 6.79
N SER A 287 17.20 -20.94 7.47
CA SER A 287 16.23 -22.01 7.20
C SER A 287 15.46 -21.78 5.89
N SER A 288 15.46 -20.57 5.35
CA SER A 288 14.92 -20.32 4.01
C SER A 288 15.92 -20.79 2.97
N SER A 289 15.50 -21.72 2.12
CA SER A 289 16.21 -22.34 1.00
C SER A 289 16.75 -21.36 -0.07
N ARG A 290 16.74 -20.06 0.19
CA ARG A 290 17.01 -18.96 -0.75
C ARG A 290 18.47 -18.88 -1.23
N PHE A 291 19.43 -19.27 -0.39
CA PHE A 291 20.83 -19.37 -0.82
C PHE A 291 21.04 -20.50 -1.84
N PHE A 292 20.35 -21.64 -1.66
CA PHE A 292 20.44 -22.76 -2.61
C PHE A 292 19.72 -22.46 -3.93
N THR A 293 18.59 -21.75 -3.91
CA THR A 293 17.90 -21.33 -5.14
C THR A 293 18.75 -20.39 -5.99
N GLY A 294 19.51 -19.48 -5.37
CA GLY A 294 20.41 -18.58 -6.08
C GLY A 294 21.54 -19.28 -6.84
N VAL A 295 22.12 -20.33 -6.24
CA VAL A 295 23.13 -21.18 -6.91
C VAL A 295 22.52 -21.88 -8.12
N HIS A 296 21.28 -22.38 -8.02
CA HIS A 296 20.57 -22.94 -9.16
C HIS A 296 20.37 -21.92 -10.29
N GLU A 297 20.05 -20.67 -9.95
CA GLU A 297 19.85 -19.61 -10.94
C GLU A 297 21.16 -19.25 -11.69
N CYS A 298 22.29 -19.22 -10.98
CA CYS A 298 23.62 -19.10 -11.61
C CYS A 298 23.91 -20.27 -12.56
N THR A 299 23.57 -21.50 -12.19
CA THR A 299 23.77 -22.66 -13.08
C THR A 299 22.89 -22.59 -14.34
N LEU A 300 21.63 -22.16 -14.20
CA LEU A 300 20.73 -21.96 -15.35
C LEU A 300 21.26 -20.86 -16.28
N THR A 301 21.80 -19.79 -15.71
CA THR A 301 22.41 -18.71 -16.48
C THR A 301 23.59 -19.21 -17.31
N GLU A 302 24.43 -20.08 -16.76
CA GLU A 302 25.54 -20.71 -17.50
C GLU A 302 25.03 -21.66 -18.62
N VAL A 303 23.95 -22.40 -18.39
CA VAL A 303 23.30 -23.20 -19.45
C VAL A 303 22.78 -22.30 -20.57
N VAL A 304 22.13 -21.18 -20.24
CA VAL A 304 21.65 -20.21 -21.24
C VAL A 304 22.82 -19.57 -21.98
N LYS A 305 23.90 -19.20 -21.29
CA LYS A 305 25.15 -18.70 -21.90
C LYS A 305 25.79 -19.72 -22.84
N PHE A 306 25.69 -21.01 -22.52
CA PHE A 306 26.15 -22.09 -23.36
C PHE A 306 25.26 -22.26 -24.60
N LEU A 307 23.94 -22.24 -24.44
CA LEU A 307 22.98 -22.33 -25.55
C LEU A 307 23.08 -21.14 -26.51
N LEU A 308 23.20 -19.92 -25.99
CA LEU A 308 23.40 -18.70 -26.80
C LEU A 308 24.77 -18.68 -27.52
N ASN A 309 25.70 -19.57 -27.17
CA ASN A 309 26.97 -19.75 -27.87
C ASN A 309 26.86 -20.67 -29.11
N TYR A 310 25.76 -21.41 -29.30
CA TYR A 310 25.54 -22.07 -30.59
C TYR A 310 25.28 -20.99 -31.66
N PRO A 311 26.00 -21.01 -32.79
CA PRO A 311 25.69 -20.12 -33.88
C PRO A 311 24.26 -20.41 -34.33
N SER A 312 23.39 -19.40 -34.31
CA SER A 312 22.19 -19.44 -35.13
C SER A 312 22.67 -19.66 -36.56
N HIS A 313 22.24 -20.75 -37.19
CA HIS A 313 22.55 -21.16 -38.56
C HIS A 313 22.05 -20.19 -39.65
N TYR A 314 21.95 -18.91 -39.37
CA TYR A 314 21.61 -17.86 -40.33
C TYR A 314 22.85 -17.03 -40.63
N ASN A 315 23.71 -17.61 -41.46
CA ASN A 315 24.58 -16.91 -42.40
C ASN A 315 25.01 -17.96 -43.43
N VAL A 316 24.08 -18.26 -44.34
CA VAL A 316 24.38 -18.69 -45.70
C VAL A 316 23.48 -17.85 -46.60
N GLU A 317 23.97 -16.67 -46.93
CA GLU A 317 24.01 -16.04 -48.27
C GLU A 317 24.47 -14.58 -48.14
#